data_AF-A0A7X9EVQ5-F1
#
_entry.id   AF-A0A7X9EVQ5-F1
#
_cell.length_a   1.000
_cell.length_b   1.000
_cell.length_c   1.000
_cell.angle_alpha   90.00
_cell.angle_beta   90.00
_cell.angle_gamma   90.00
#
_symmetry.space_group_name_H-M   'P 1'
#
loop_
_entity.id
_entity.type
_entity.pdbx_description
1 polymer ?
#
loop_
_entity_poly.entity_id
_entity_poly.type
_entity_poly.pdbx_seq_one_letter_code
_entity_poly.pdbx_strand_id
1 'polypeptide(L)'
;MKVYLNGQEMQFAEGGYKYVFMKPYQHFQEKTIDKPNGDKIHFEIYDNGVEIRTLVTKEEVATIINRDIAIDTKNNQIYILEAGDEARKNPDGSVDIVK
;
A
#
# COMPACT_ATOMS: atom_id res chain seq x y z
N MET A 1 1.09 12.01 -13.58
CA MET A 1 0.51 10.76 -13.06
C MET A 1 0.48 10.87 -11.55
N LYS A 2 -0.70 10.97 -10.94
CA LYS A 2 -0.86 11.04 -9.48
C LYS A 2 -0.85 9.64 -8.88
N VAL A 3 -0.46 9.52 -7.61
CA VAL A 3 -0.46 8.23 -6.90
C VAL A 3 -1.31 8.36 -5.66
N TYR A 4 -2.24 7.44 -5.46
CA TYR A 4 -3.12 7.37 -4.30
C TYR A 4 -2.98 6.02 -3.61
N LEU A 5 -3.01 6.03 -2.29
CA LEU A 5 -3.00 4.84 -1.44
C LEU A 5 -4.10 4.96 -0.39
N ASN A 6 -5.05 4.03 -0.37
CA ASN A 6 -6.25 4.08 0.46
C ASN A 6 -6.98 5.44 0.43
N GLY A 7 -6.99 6.09 -0.75
CA GLY A 7 -7.61 7.40 -0.97
C GLY A 7 -6.76 8.61 -0.57
N GLN A 8 -5.57 8.41 0.01
CA GLN A 8 -4.62 9.48 0.31
C GLN A 8 -3.65 9.70 -0.87
N GLU A 9 -3.47 10.96 -1.30
CA GLU A 9 -2.45 11.29 -2.31
C GLU A 9 -1.04 11.10 -1.71
N MET A 10 -0.19 10.37 -2.43
CA MET A 10 1.16 9.99 -2.02
C MET A 10 2.18 10.95 -2.61
N GLN A 11 3.17 11.33 -1.80
CA GLN A 11 4.33 12.06 -2.30
C GLN A 11 5.26 11.11 -3.04
N PHE A 12 5.89 11.61 -4.11
CA PHE A 12 6.91 10.86 -4.83
C PHE A 12 8.11 10.58 -3.91
N ALA A 13 8.56 9.33 -3.89
CA ALA A 13 9.80 8.92 -3.24
C ALA A 13 10.66 8.19 -4.26
N GLU A 14 11.93 8.58 -4.37
CA GLU A 14 12.89 7.88 -5.23
C GLU A 14 13.08 6.44 -4.72
N GLY A 15 12.93 5.45 -5.60
CA GLY A 15 12.91 4.03 -5.23
C GLY A 15 11.55 3.51 -4.74
N GLY A 16 10.54 4.38 -4.58
CA GLY A 16 9.19 4.01 -4.16
C GLY A 16 9.07 3.69 -2.67
N TYR A 17 7.86 3.29 -2.25
CA TYR A 17 7.60 2.84 -0.90
C TYR A 17 7.63 1.31 -0.81
N LYS A 18 8.09 0.79 0.32
CA LYS A 18 8.10 -0.64 0.61
C LYS A 18 6.95 -1.00 1.56
N TYR A 19 6.17 -2.03 1.21
CA TYR A 19 5.20 -2.62 2.13
C TYR A 19 5.90 -3.38 3.26
N VAL A 20 5.46 -3.13 4.49
CA VAL A 20 5.90 -3.82 5.71
C VAL A 20 4.67 -4.48 6.33
N PHE A 21 4.66 -5.81 6.34
CA PHE A 21 3.54 -6.59 6.86
C PHE A 21 3.74 -6.87 8.35
N MET A 22 2.80 -6.42 9.19
CA MET A 22 2.86 -6.67 10.63
C MET A 22 2.63 -8.15 10.98
N LYS A 23 1.79 -8.82 10.20
CA LYS A 23 1.63 -10.28 10.21
C LYS A 23 2.36 -10.90 9.02
N PRO A 24 3.28 -11.85 9.25
CA PRO A 24 4.02 -12.48 8.16
C PRO A 24 3.08 -13.25 7.23
N TYR A 25 3.44 -13.31 5.95
CA TYR A 25 2.86 -14.19 4.94
C TYR A 25 3.96 -15.12 4.40
N GLN A 26 3.58 -16.26 3.82
CA GLN A 26 4.53 -17.16 3.16
C GLN A 26 4.34 -17.17 1.64
N HIS A 27 3.08 -17.07 1.22
CA HIS A 27 2.69 -17.12 -0.18
C HIS A 27 1.83 -15.92 -0.53
N PHE A 28 1.92 -15.52 -1.79
CA PHE A 28 1.00 -14.59 -2.40
C PHE A 28 0.75 -15.00 -3.85
N GLN A 29 -0.38 -14.57 -4.38
CA GLN A 29 -0.71 -14.69 -5.79
C GLN A 29 -0.92 -13.30 -6.36
N GLU A 30 -0.43 -13.09 -7.58
CA GLU A 30 -0.64 -11.85 -8.31
C GLU A 30 -1.43 -12.10 -9.60
N LYS A 31 -2.24 -11.12 -9.99
CA LYS A 31 -2.96 -11.14 -11.26
C LYS A 31 -3.09 -9.73 -11.81
N THR A 32 -2.78 -9.58 -13.09
CA THR A 32 -3.04 -8.34 -13.83
C THR A 32 -4.16 -8.56 -14.84
N ILE A 33 -5.08 -7.61 -14.92
CA ILE A 33 -6.15 -7.55 -15.91
C ILE A 33 -5.96 -6.28 -16.72
N ASP A 34 -5.61 -6.42 -18.00
CA ASP A 34 -5.62 -5.32 -18.95
C ASP A 34 -7.07 -5.03 -19.39
N LYS A 35 -7.51 -3.77 -19.26
CA LYS A 35 -8.84 -3.34 -19.72
C LYS A 35 -8.79 -2.89 -21.18
N PRO A 36 -9.92 -2.95 -21.91
CA PRO A 36 -9.98 -2.52 -23.31
C PRO A 36 -9.57 -1.05 -23.56
N ASN A 37 -9.71 -0.18 -22.56
CA ASN A 37 -9.34 1.23 -22.64
C ASN A 37 -7.85 1.51 -22.36
N GLY A 38 -7.04 0.46 -22.13
CA GLY A 38 -5.62 0.57 -21.83
C GLY A 38 -5.28 0.71 -20.35
N ASP A 39 -6.28 0.84 -19.48
CA ASP A 39 -6.08 0.79 -18.03
C ASP A 39 -5.72 -0.63 -17.59
N LYS A 40 -5.09 -0.76 -16.41
CA LYS A 40 -4.75 -2.05 -15.83
C LYS A 40 -5.26 -2.14 -14.41
N ILE A 41 -5.76 -3.31 -14.01
CA ILE A 41 -5.94 -3.62 -12.59
C ILE A 41 -4.97 -4.72 -12.21
N HIS A 42 -4.15 -4.45 -11.20
CA HIS A 42 -3.27 -5.41 -10.57
C HIS A 42 -3.87 -5.82 -9.22
N PHE A 43 -3.88 -7.12 -8.95
CA PHE A 43 -4.36 -7.73 -7.71
C PHE A 43 -3.24 -8.54 -7.10
N GLU A 44 -3.04 -8.37 -5.79
CA GLU A 44 -2.15 -9.21 -4.99
C GLU A 44 -2.95 -9.75 -3.81
N ILE A 45 -2.97 -11.07 -3.63
CA ILE A 45 -3.70 -11.76 -2.57
C ILE A 45 -2.71 -12.56 -1.77
N TYR A 46 -2.58 -12.24 -0.49
CA TYR A 46 -1.62 -12.81 0.44
C TYR A 46 -2.29 -13.83 1.37
N ASP A 47 -1.57 -14.89 1.74
CA ASP A 47 -2.10 -15.96 2.60
C ASP A 47 -2.37 -15.52 4.06
N ASN A 48 -1.84 -14.38 4.47
CA ASN A 48 -2.16 -13.73 5.76
C ASN A 48 -3.50 -12.97 5.75
N GLY A 49 -4.18 -12.92 4.60
CA GLY A 49 -5.47 -12.26 4.39
C GLY A 49 -5.39 -10.81 3.91
N VAL A 50 -4.19 -10.29 3.62
CA VAL A 50 -4.01 -8.98 2.99
C VAL A 50 -4.34 -9.09 1.50
N GLU A 51 -5.06 -8.10 0.98
CA GLU A 51 -5.36 -7.92 -0.43
C GLU A 51 -4.97 -6.50 -0.84
N ILE A 52 -4.18 -6.39 -1.91
CA ILE A 52 -3.76 -5.13 -2.51
C ILE A 52 -4.34 -5.07 -3.92
N ARG A 53 -5.02 -3.98 -4.24
CA ARG A 53 -5.63 -3.73 -5.54
C ARG A 53 -5.16 -2.40 -6.08
N THR A 54 -4.51 -2.42 -7.23
CA THR A 54 -3.96 -1.22 -7.87
C THR A 54 -4.63 -1.02 -9.23
N LEU A 55 -5.32 0.09 -9.40
CA LEU A 55 -5.78 0.58 -10.70
C LEU A 55 -4.73 1.52 -11.28
N VAL A 56 -4.26 1.22 -12.49
CA VAL A 56 -3.35 2.07 -13.25
C VAL A 56 -4.12 2.63 -14.45
N THR A 57 -4.21 3.95 -14.53
CA THR A 57 -4.78 4.68 -15.66
C THR A 57 -3.70 5.58 -16.28
N LYS A 58 -4.07 6.36 -17.31
CA LYS A 58 -3.18 7.37 -17.89
C LYS A 58 -2.89 8.54 -16.94
N GLU A 59 -3.82 8.84 -16.03
CA GLU A 59 -3.79 10.05 -15.20
C GLU A 59 -3.31 9.76 -13.78
N GLU A 60 -3.65 8.58 -13.26
CA GLU A 60 -3.39 8.18 -11.88
C GLU A 60 -3.13 6.69 -11.69
N VAL A 61 -2.44 6.38 -10.60
CA VAL A 61 -2.31 5.07 -9.99
C VAL A 61 -3.01 5.11 -8.64
N ALA A 62 -4.02 4.26 -8.44
CA ALA A 62 -4.78 4.21 -7.19
C ALA A 62 -4.72 2.81 -6.59
N THR A 63 -4.14 2.71 -5.39
CA THR A 63 -4.00 1.46 -4.64
C THR A 63 -4.95 1.44 -3.45
N ILE A 64 -5.63 0.32 -3.24
CA ILE A 64 -6.47 0.02 -2.09
C ILE A 64 -5.95 -1.26 -1.43
N ILE A 65 -5.71 -1.20 -0.12
CA ILE A 65 -5.33 -2.31 0.74
C ILE A 65 -6.48 -2.57 1.71
N ASN A 66 -6.88 -3.83 1.87
CA ASN A 66 -7.97 -4.23 2.78
C ASN A 66 -7.57 -4.22 4.28
N ARG A 67 -6.72 -3.28 4.68
CA ARG A 67 -6.20 -3.07 6.03
C ARG A 67 -6.01 -1.59 6.28
N ASP A 68 -5.97 -1.24 7.56
CA ASP A 68 -5.42 0.04 7.98
C ASP A 68 -3.93 0.07 7.66
N ILE A 69 -3.44 1.27 7.35
CA ILE A 69 -2.06 1.48 6.97
C ILE A 69 -1.47 2.68 7.71
N ALA A 70 -0.15 2.63 7.90
CA ALA A 70 0.61 3.78 8.33
C ALA A 70 1.74 4.07 7.35
N ILE A 71 1.84 5.33 6.92
CA ILE A 71 2.81 5.77 5.92
C ILE A 71 3.95 6.48 6.65
N ASP A 72 5.12 5.86 6.58
CA ASP A 72 6.40 6.45 6.99
C ASP A 72 7.08 7.05 5.76
N THR A 73 6.98 8.38 5.66
CA THR A 73 7.56 9.15 4.54
C THR A 73 9.05 9.38 4.72
N LYS A 74 9.60 9.19 5.93
CA LYS A 74 11.03 9.38 6.19
C LYS A 74 11.83 8.17 5.71
N ASN A 75 11.30 6.97 5.96
CA ASN A 75 11.92 5.69 5.64
C ASN A 75 11.34 5.04 4.38
N ASN A 76 10.35 5.68 3.73
CA ASN A 76 9.63 5.18 2.57
C ASN A 76 9.00 3.80 2.81
N GLN A 77 8.30 3.66 3.94
CA GLN A 77 7.65 2.41 4.35
C GLN A 77 6.14 2.61 4.48
N ILE A 78 5.38 1.59 4.10
CA ILE A 78 3.93 1.52 4.30
C ILE A 78 3.70 0.29 5.17
N TYR A 79 3.37 0.53 6.44
CA TYR A 79 3.01 -0.53 7.38
C TYR A 79 1.58 -0.97 7.12
N ILE A 80 1.37 -2.26 6.92
CA ILE A 80 0.06 -2.90 6.78
C ILE A 80 -0.30 -3.47 8.15
N LEU A 81 -1.23 -2.81 8.83
CA LEU A 81 -1.54 -3.02 10.23
C LEU A 81 -2.48 -4.23 10.44
N GLU A 82 -2.30 -4.93 11.56
CA GLU A 82 -3.27 -5.91 12.04
C GLU A 82 -4.32 -5.24 12.94
N ALA A 83 -5.41 -5.96 13.22
CA ALA A 83 -6.42 -5.48 14.14
C ALA A 83 -5.82 -5.26 15.55
N GLY A 84 -5.92 -4.02 16.04
CA GLY A 84 -5.39 -3.61 17.34
C GLY A 84 -3.98 -3.00 17.29
N ASP A 85 -3.29 -3.03 16.14
CA ASP A 85 -2.08 -2.23 15.98
C ASP A 85 -2.47 -0.74 15.90
N GLU A 86 -1.75 0.10 16.64
CA GLU A 86 -1.85 1.55 16.58
C GLU A 86 -0.59 2.13 15.93
N ALA A 87 -0.73 3.23 15.18
CA ALA A 87 0.39 3.92 14.57
C ALA A 87 0.46 5.37 15.05
N ARG A 88 1.63 5.76 15.56
CA ARG A 88 1.93 7.15 15.94
C ARG A 88 2.80 7.78 14.87
N LYS A 89 2.30 8.84 14.24
CA LYS A 89 3.05 9.65 13.28
C LYS A 89 3.91 10.67 14.03
N ASN A 90 5.18 10.72 13.69
CA ASN A 90 6.12 11.70 14.24
C ASN A 90 6.22 12.94 13.33
N PRO A 91 6.61 14.11 13.87
CA PRO A 91 6.74 15.34 13.09
C PRO A 91 7.74 15.27 11.93
N ASP A 92 8.71 14.35 12.00
CA ASP A 92 9.73 14.13 10.97
C ASP A 92 9.27 13.17 9.85
N GLY A 93 8.01 12.73 9.89
CA GLY A 93 7.42 11.81 8.91
C GLY A 93 7.69 10.33 9.17
N SER A 94 8.40 9.99 10.25
CA SER A 94 8.52 8.58 10.68
C SER A 94 7.25 8.09 11.37
N VAL A 95 7.10 6.77 11.44
CA VAL A 95 5.99 6.12 12.14
C VAL A 95 6.51 5.14 13.19
N ASP A 96 5.97 5.25 14.40
CA ASP A 96 6.12 4.23 15.43
C ASP A 96 4.86 3.35 15.48
N ILE A 97 5.05 2.03 15.48
CA ILE A 97 3.96 1.07 15.68
C ILE A 97 3.86 0.74 17.17
N VAL A 98 2.67 0.92 17.73
CA VAL A 98 2.32 0.67 19.12
C VAL A 98 1.28 -0.44 19.16
N LYS A 99 1.33 -1.32 20.18
CA LYS A 99 0.39 -2.42 20.38
C LYS A 99 -0.39 -2.23 21.68
#